data_AF-A0AAU9TKG4-F1
#
_entry.id   AF-A0AAU9TKG4-F1
#
_cell.length_a   1.000
_cell.length_b   1.000
_cell.length_c   1.000
_cell.angle_alpha   90.00
_cell.angle_beta   90.00
_cell.angle_gamma   90.00
#
_symmetry.space_group_name_H-M   'P 1'
#
loop_
_entity.id
_entity.type
_entity.pdbx_description
1 polymer ?
#
loop_
_entity_poly.entity_id
_entity_poly.type
_entity_poly.pdbx_seq_one_letter_code
_entity_poly.pdbx_strand_id
1 'polypeptide(L)'
;MNGFVECRKGAEECGLMEDCAVVMPREGCCARCKGCWYNGTEHASHTEWNEDGRLLRCEAGVVTISRPECYAPCDSPKHQRHTHYNCPVCEECVVNGQRVREGRDVRIPEEPCLSCRCMRGMLSCTKRACPVLPCVSSQQYTPPGECCPRCTHPTADKILPISGFSLPKPCIIGKEYHAHLSPFRVDPCTDCTCMNGTAVCTRHTCPVLTCGARALPPLPGKCCPECPEIEEAKAACVIGGKTYQDGEIWQLDACKSCECHGGEPRCAMERCPTLTCPSDQTLRQLPGQCCPKCVDIDGICTVFGDPHYKTFDGKFYSFQGSCKYQLVSDCKNQTFSIRISNDARNTSHSSWTRTATLRIGSTKINMGKKMRIKVNGQRISLPYNIKGVAEINRSNGSVILKSEIGVQLLWDGEGFLEVTVSSSYKEKLCGLCGNFNSFARDDMKTRDGRLVNDTWKFGTSWRVGGHRACTRRQERPSGVSRCRQSKLTKVRRLCRAFERHEAFSECGAKVNPHNYKEACLLDACSCSDYRCHCAAYRAYARECTRVGAEPKNWSHAAWCEGPTPPWLSRRHNGFGRSTKPKNTDLLTLTPIPKRNNSRSRPPPPILQ
;
A
#
# COMPACT_ATOMS: atom_id res chain seq x y z
N MET A 1 39.79 14.09 30.16
CA MET A 1 38.44 13.54 29.87
C MET A 1 38.39 13.21 28.39
N ASN A 2 38.52 11.93 28.04
CA ASN A 2 38.37 11.46 26.66
C ASN A 2 36.88 11.27 26.39
N GLY A 3 36.21 12.34 25.97
CA GLY A 3 34.80 12.29 25.59
C GLY A 3 34.66 11.60 24.23
N PHE A 4 34.12 10.39 24.21
CA PHE A 4 33.65 9.77 22.98
C PHE A 4 32.42 10.55 22.49
N VAL A 5 32.52 11.16 21.31
CA VAL A 5 31.37 11.79 20.63
C VAL A 5 30.63 10.70 19.87
N GLU A 6 29.43 10.35 20.34
CA GLU A 6 28.54 9.41 19.66
C GLU A 6 27.79 10.14 18.53
N CYS A 7 28.18 9.90 17.28
CA CYS A 7 27.49 10.47 16.13
C CYS A 7 26.13 9.76 15.92
N ARG A 8 25.03 10.46 16.22
CA ARG A 8 23.68 9.98 15.88
C ARG A 8 23.46 10.08 14.37
N LYS A 9 22.82 9.07 13.77
CA LYS A 9 22.51 9.04 12.34
C LYS A 9 21.11 9.61 12.11
N GLY A 10 20.99 10.74 11.41
CA GLY A 10 19.72 11.31 10.97
C GLY A 10 19.89 12.33 9.84
N ALA A 11 18.97 12.33 8.87
CA ALA A 11 18.95 13.31 7.76
C ALA A 11 18.61 14.74 8.23
N GLU A 12 17.89 14.87 9.35
CA GLU A 12 17.48 16.15 9.92
C GLU A 12 18.65 16.94 10.54
N GLU A 13 19.72 16.28 11.00
CA GLU A 13 20.92 16.94 11.57
C GLU A 13 22.08 17.11 10.55
N CYS A 14 22.23 16.20 9.58
CA CYS A 14 23.37 16.21 8.65
C CYS A 14 23.10 16.88 7.27
N GLY A 15 21.86 17.23 6.95
CA GLY A 15 21.47 17.77 5.64
C GLY A 15 21.38 16.71 4.53
N LEU A 16 20.81 17.11 3.38
CA LEU A 16 20.65 16.24 2.22
C LEU A 16 22.01 15.95 1.58
N MET A 17 22.39 14.67 1.55
CA MET A 17 23.63 14.17 0.93
C MET A 17 23.39 13.35 -0.34
N GLU A 18 22.12 13.05 -0.64
CA GLU A 18 21.71 12.46 -1.90
C GLU A 18 22.02 13.44 -3.04
N ASP A 19 22.50 12.92 -4.17
CA ASP A 19 22.89 13.69 -5.36
C ASP A 19 24.02 14.73 -5.16
N CYS A 20 24.72 14.71 -4.02
CA CYS A 20 25.83 15.63 -3.78
C CYS A 20 27.08 15.25 -4.59
N ALA A 21 27.47 16.13 -5.52
CA ALA A 21 28.64 15.92 -6.37
C ALA A 21 29.99 16.28 -5.74
N VAL A 22 30.01 17.22 -4.79
CA VAL A 22 31.23 17.68 -4.12
C VAL A 22 31.01 17.70 -2.62
N VAL A 23 31.62 16.74 -1.93
CA VAL A 23 31.52 16.60 -0.49
C VAL A 23 32.68 17.31 0.19
N MET A 24 32.36 18.18 1.15
CA MET A 24 33.37 18.85 1.96
C MET A 24 34.03 17.86 2.94
N PRO A 25 35.32 18.02 3.26
CA PRO A 25 35.98 17.26 4.30
C PRO A 25 35.19 17.29 5.62
N ARG A 26 35.16 16.18 6.35
CA ARG A 26 34.38 16.08 7.60
C ARG A 26 34.98 16.97 8.68
N GLU A 27 34.23 18.00 9.08
CA GLU A 27 34.43 18.72 10.33
C GLU A 27 33.34 18.25 11.31
N GLY A 28 33.64 17.20 12.08
CA GLY A 28 32.69 16.58 13.02
C GLY A 28 31.96 15.34 12.47
N CYS A 29 30.74 15.09 12.95
CA CYS A 29 30.00 13.85 12.70
C CYS A 29 29.38 13.70 11.30
N CYS A 30 29.08 14.82 10.63
CA CYS A 30 28.37 14.84 9.36
C CYS A 30 29.30 15.27 8.21
N ALA A 31 29.19 14.59 7.07
CA ALA A 31 29.69 15.13 5.81
C ALA A 31 28.70 16.20 5.32
N ARG A 32 29.20 17.26 4.65
CA ARG A 32 28.36 18.33 4.10
C ARG A 32 28.59 18.44 2.61
N CYS A 33 27.52 18.70 1.85
CA CYS A 33 27.67 19.09 0.45
C CYS A 33 28.22 20.50 0.33
N LYS A 34 29.10 20.75 -0.64
CA LYS A 34 29.74 22.06 -0.85
C LYS A 34 28.69 23.14 -1.15
N GLY A 35 28.64 24.18 -0.32
CA GLY A 35 27.81 25.35 -0.56
C GLY A 35 28.38 26.29 -1.63
N CYS A 36 27.64 27.37 -1.92
CA CYS A 36 28.04 28.41 -2.86
C CYS A 36 28.20 29.74 -2.14
N TRP A 37 29.27 30.47 -2.44
CA TRP A 37 29.44 31.85 -1.99
C TRP A 37 29.00 32.79 -3.11
N TYR A 38 27.98 33.60 -2.87
CA TYR A 38 27.42 34.52 -3.87
C TYR A 38 27.00 35.83 -3.23
N ASN A 39 27.40 36.95 -3.83
CA ASN A 39 27.05 38.32 -3.39
C ASN A 39 27.21 38.57 -1.86
N GLY A 40 28.30 38.04 -1.27
CA GLY A 40 28.60 38.19 0.16
C GLY A 40 27.86 37.24 1.10
N THR A 41 27.05 36.32 0.58
CA THR A 41 26.25 35.36 1.35
C THR A 41 26.63 33.92 1.01
N GLU A 42 26.65 33.05 2.01
CA GLU A 42 26.81 31.61 1.82
C GLU A 42 25.45 30.94 1.64
N HIS A 43 25.29 30.21 0.53
CA HIS A 43 24.09 29.45 0.21
C HIS A 43 24.38 27.95 0.33
N ALA A 44 23.50 27.21 1.01
CA ALA A 44 23.61 25.76 1.06
C ALA A 44 23.38 25.13 -0.33
N SER A 45 23.99 23.98 -0.60
CA SER A 45 23.71 23.22 -1.84
C SER A 45 22.22 22.87 -1.94
N HIS A 46 21.71 22.80 -3.16
CA HIS A 46 20.32 22.52 -3.54
C HIS A 46 19.31 23.62 -3.15
N THR A 47 19.79 24.80 -2.75
CA THR A 47 18.94 25.97 -2.50
C THR A 47 18.68 26.76 -3.78
N GLU A 48 17.48 27.35 -3.87
CA GLU A 48 17.03 28.19 -4.99
C GLU A 48 16.50 29.52 -4.43
N TRP A 49 16.84 30.64 -5.07
CA TRP A 49 16.37 31.98 -4.72
C TRP A 49 16.16 32.85 -5.96
N ASN A 50 15.51 33.99 -5.79
CA ASN A 50 15.20 34.93 -6.87
C ASN A 50 15.83 36.30 -6.59
N GLU A 51 16.47 36.88 -7.60
CA GLU A 51 17.08 38.21 -7.56
C GLU A 51 16.78 38.92 -8.89
N ASP A 52 16.10 40.06 -8.84
CA ASP A 52 15.74 40.88 -10.01
C ASP A 52 15.09 40.11 -11.17
N GLY A 53 14.20 39.16 -10.85
CA GLY A 53 13.50 38.34 -11.85
C GLY A 53 14.36 37.25 -12.48
N ARG A 54 15.56 37.01 -11.96
CA ARG A 54 16.43 35.89 -12.31
C ARG A 54 16.29 34.80 -11.26
N LEU A 55 16.33 33.56 -11.71
CA LEU A 55 16.35 32.39 -10.86
C LEU A 55 17.81 31.97 -10.62
N LEU A 56 18.19 31.89 -9.36
CA LEU A 56 19.51 31.46 -8.93
C LEU A 56 19.39 30.14 -8.18
N ARG A 57 20.28 29.19 -8.48
CA ARG A 57 20.31 27.89 -7.81
C ARG A 57 21.74 27.46 -7.51
N CYS A 58 21.99 27.03 -6.28
CA CYS A 58 23.28 26.49 -5.86
C CYS A 58 23.29 24.96 -5.97
N GLU A 59 24.27 24.40 -6.69
CA GLU A 59 24.54 22.96 -6.79
C GLU A 59 26.02 22.69 -6.54
N ALA A 60 26.36 22.18 -5.35
CA ALA A 60 27.68 21.70 -4.98
C ALA A 60 28.86 22.64 -5.38
N GLY A 61 28.72 23.95 -5.11
CA GLY A 61 29.71 24.98 -5.45
C GLY A 61 29.55 25.62 -6.83
N VAL A 62 28.43 25.39 -7.51
CA VAL A 62 28.05 26.06 -8.77
C VAL A 62 26.76 26.84 -8.57
N VAL A 63 26.79 28.14 -8.84
CA VAL A 63 25.58 28.99 -8.89
C VAL A 63 25.14 29.09 -10.33
N THR A 64 23.94 28.63 -10.64
CA THR A 64 23.32 28.83 -11.95
C THR A 64 22.33 29.97 -11.89
N ILE A 65 22.54 30.99 -12.72
CA ILE A 65 21.68 32.15 -12.91
C ILE A 65 20.97 31.96 -14.25
N SER A 66 19.64 31.99 -14.24
CA SER A 66 18.84 31.87 -15.46
C SER A 66 17.65 32.82 -15.42
N ARG A 67 17.12 33.18 -16.59
CA ARG A 67 15.84 33.86 -16.72
C ARG A 67 14.80 32.86 -17.21
N PRO A 68 13.68 32.67 -16.51
CA PRO A 68 12.58 31.84 -17.02
C PRO A 68 12.02 32.42 -18.32
N GLU A 69 11.72 31.57 -19.29
CA GLU A 69 11.05 31.96 -20.54
C GLU A 69 9.55 31.75 -20.41
N CYS A 70 8.77 32.74 -20.86
CA CYS A 70 7.31 32.66 -20.82
C CYS A 70 6.77 31.92 -22.04
N TYR A 71 5.69 31.17 -21.84
CA TYR A 71 4.96 30.52 -22.92
C TYR A 71 3.46 30.74 -22.75
N ALA A 72 2.77 31.10 -23.84
CA ALA A 72 1.33 31.29 -23.85
C ALA A 72 0.72 30.37 -24.92
N PRO A 73 0.06 29.26 -24.53
CA PRO A 73 -0.59 28.35 -25.48
C PRO A 73 -1.98 28.88 -25.88
N CYS A 74 -2.06 30.12 -26.34
CA CYS A 74 -3.30 30.75 -26.80
C CYS A 74 -3.02 31.89 -27.79
N ASP A 75 -3.99 32.17 -28.66
CA ASP A 75 -3.85 33.16 -29.74
C ASP A 75 -3.84 34.60 -29.25
N SER A 76 -4.44 34.89 -28.09
CA SER A 76 -4.58 36.25 -27.54
C SER A 76 -4.21 36.30 -26.06
N PRO A 77 -2.91 36.20 -25.72
CA PRO A 77 -2.44 36.28 -24.35
C PRO A 77 -2.67 37.67 -23.75
N LYS A 78 -3.19 37.72 -22.53
CA LYS A 78 -3.35 38.97 -21.77
C LYS A 78 -2.15 39.20 -20.87
N HIS A 79 -1.58 40.40 -20.92
CA HIS A 79 -0.52 40.77 -20.00
C HIS A 79 -1.11 41.24 -18.67
N GLN A 80 -0.76 40.57 -17.58
CA GLN A 80 -1.24 40.91 -16.24
C GLN A 80 -0.08 41.20 -15.32
N ARG A 81 -0.19 42.29 -14.56
CA ARG A 81 0.76 42.60 -13.48
C ARG A 81 0.53 41.60 -12.34
N HIS A 82 1.61 41.10 -11.73
CA HIS A 82 1.62 40.17 -10.58
C HIS A 82 1.41 38.67 -10.88
N THR A 83 1.63 38.23 -12.11
CA THR A 83 1.76 36.78 -12.42
C THR A 83 3.16 36.28 -12.06
N HIS A 84 3.34 34.95 -11.95
CA HIS A 84 4.65 34.35 -11.67
C HIS A 84 5.64 34.75 -12.78
N TYR A 85 6.70 35.48 -12.42
CA TYR A 85 7.68 36.07 -13.36
C TYR A 85 7.11 37.05 -14.41
N ASN A 86 5.93 37.66 -14.18
CA ASN A 86 5.25 38.57 -15.14
C ASN A 86 4.94 37.95 -16.51
N CYS A 87 4.74 36.63 -16.58
CA CYS A 87 4.36 35.99 -17.83
C CYS A 87 2.93 36.34 -18.27
N PRO A 88 2.67 36.44 -19.59
CA PRO A 88 1.32 36.55 -20.13
C PRO A 88 0.45 35.36 -19.70
N VAL A 89 -0.87 35.59 -19.69
CA VAL A 89 -1.86 34.57 -19.31
C VAL A 89 -2.89 34.32 -20.39
N CYS A 90 -3.35 33.08 -20.47
CA CYS A 90 -4.50 32.69 -21.28
C CYS A 90 -5.78 32.71 -20.42
N GLU A 91 -6.91 33.14 -21.01
CA GLU A 91 -8.19 33.25 -20.29
C GLU A 91 -8.83 31.91 -19.92
N GLU A 92 -8.38 30.84 -20.58
CA GLU A 92 -8.78 29.48 -20.24
C GLU A 92 -7.61 28.68 -19.68
N CYS A 93 -7.88 27.91 -18.64
CA CYS A 93 -6.95 26.93 -18.09
C CYS A 93 -6.89 25.67 -18.95
N VAL A 94 -6.45 25.80 -20.20
CA VAL A 94 -6.29 24.68 -21.13
C VAL A 94 -4.85 24.64 -21.63
N VAL A 95 -4.18 23.50 -21.45
CA VAL A 95 -2.83 23.23 -21.99
C VAL A 95 -2.91 21.94 -22.78
N ASN A 96 -2.58 21.97 -24.08
CA ASN A 96 -2.67 20.80 -24.97
C ASN A 96 -4.01 20.05 -24.80
N GLY A 97 -5.12 20.79 -24.82
CA GLY A 97 -6.47 20.25 -24.70
C GLY A 97 -6.92 19.80 -23.29
N GLN A 98 -6.03 19.79 -22.31
CA GLN A 98 -6.38 19.41 -20.94
C GLN A 98 -6.84 20.62 -20.13
N ARG A 99 -8.06 20.56 -19.59
CA ARG A 99 -8.54 21.57 -18.62
C ARG A 99 -7.82 21.39 -17.28
N VAL A 100 -6.91 22.32 -16.98
CA VAL A 100 -6.15 22.38 -15.74
C VAL A 100 -7.04 22.88 -14.61
N ARG A 101 -7.06 22.16 -13.49
CA ARG A 101 -7.78 22.60 -12.28
C ARG A 101 -7.00 23.70 -11.58
N GLU A 102 -7.75 24.62 -11.00
CA GLU A 102 -7.26 25.74 -10.19
C GLU A 102 -6.20 25.28 -9.16
N GLY A 103 -5.08 26.01 -9.11
CA GLY A 103 -4.01 25.80 -8.13
C GLY A 103 -3.05 24.64 -8.43
N ARG A 104 -3.14 23.98 -9.59
CA ARG A 104 -2.26 22.86 -9.97
C ARG A 104 -1.21 23.24 -11.01
N ASP A 105 -0.01 22.69 -10.85
CA ASP A 105 1.06 22.72 -11.84
C ASP A 105 0.95 21.54 -12.81
N VAL A 106 1.02 21.82 -14.11
CA VAL A 106 1.03 20.84 -15.19
C VAL A 106 2.35 20.95 -15.95
N ARG A 107 2.96 19.80 -16.24
CA ARG A 107 4.18 19.68 -17.05
C ARG A 107 3.86 18.95 -18.34
N ILE A 108 4.57 19.32 -19.40
CA ILE A 108 4.43 18.71 -20.72
C ILE A 108 5.54 17.65 -20.86
N PRO A 109 5.24 16.37 -21.11
CA PRO A 109 6.27 15.32 -21.21
C PRO A 109 7.36 15.60 -22.26
N GLU A 110 6.98 16.23 -23.37
CA GLU A 110 7.88 16.61 -24.46
C GLU A 110 8.76 17.83 -24.10
N GLU A 111 8.33 18.62 -23.12
CA GLU A 111 9.02 19.82 -22.60
C GLU A 111 8.96 19.81 -21.06
N PRO A 112 9.69 18.89 -20.38
CA PRO A 112 9.48 18.60 -18.97
C PRO A 112 9.81 19.78 -18.04
N CYS A 113 10.59 20.73 -18.53
CA CYS A 113 10.98 21.97 -17.84
C CYS A 113 10.00 23.13 -18.02
N LEU A 114 8.97 22.96 -18.84
CA LEU A 114 7.84 23.86 -18.94
C LEU A 114 6.79 23.49 -17.88
N SER A 115 6.46 24.46 -17.04
CA SER A 115 5.44 24.33 -15.99
C SER A 115 4.35 25.36 -16.20
N CYS A 116 3.11 24.90 -16.24
CA CYS A 116 1.92 25.72 -16.38
C CYS A 116 1.05 25.67 -15.12
N ARG A 117 0.54 26.81 -14.66
CA ARG A 117 -0.33 26.90 -13.49
C ARG A 117 -1.62 27.66 -13.81
N CYS A 118 -2.74 27.09 -13.40
CA CYS A 118 -4.06 27.74 -13.46
C CYS A 118 -4.32 28.54 -12.17
N MET A 119 -4.51 29.85 -12.29
CA MET A 119 -4.84 30.78 -11.21
C MET A 119 -6.02 31.67 -11.59
N ARG A 120 -7.10 31.60 -10.83
CA ARG A 120 -8.39 32.28 -11.02
C ARG A 120 -8.94 32.08 -12.42
N GLY A 121 -8.86 30.86 -12.93
CA GLY A 121 -9.28 30.52 -14.29
C GLY A 121 -8.31 30.96 -15.39
N MET A 122 -7.18 31.58 -15.05
CA MET A 122 -6.18 32.05 -16.02
C MET A 122 -4.92 31.20 -15.97
N LEU A 123 -4.42 30.82 -17.14
CA LEU A 123 -3.25 29.96 -17.28
C LEU A 123 -1.97 30.78 -17.42
N SER A 124 -0.92 30.45 -16.66
CA SER A 124 0.42 31.02 -16.83
C SER A 124 1.45 29.91 -16.98
N CYS A 125 2.29 29.94 -18.02
CA CYS A 125 3.35 28.94 -18.23
C CYS A 125 4.74 29.56 -18.28
N THR A 126 5.69 28.89 -17.63
CA THR A 126 7.11 29.29 -17.57
C THR A 126 8.02 28.09 -17.81
N LYS A 127 8.98 28.21 -18.73
CA LYS A 127 10.08 27.26 -18.93
C LYS A 127 11.30 27.71 -18.13
N ARG A 128 11.96 26.76 -17.45
CA ARG A 128 13.17 27.03 -16.67
C ARG A 128 14.37 26.29 -17.26
N ALA A 129 15.55 26.90 -17.19
CA ALA A 129 16.80 26.21 -17.47
C ALA A 129 17.20 25.29 -16.32
N CYS A 130 17.86 24.19 -16.64
CA CYS A 130 18.41 23.30 -15.62
C CYS A 130 19.68 23.84 -14.99
N PRO A 131 19.94 23.50 -13.71
CA PRO A 131 21.18 23.89 -13.06
C PRO A 131 22.39 23.29 -13.79
N VAL A 132 23.47 24.08 -13.84
CA VAL A 132 24.79 23.62 -14.25
C VAL A 132 25.33 22.73 -13.14
N LEU A 133 25.55 21.47 -13.48
CA LEU A 133 26.01 20.46 -12.53
C LEU A 133 27.55 20.42 -12.50
N PRO A 134 28.17 20.31 -11.31
CA PRO A 134 29.63 20.20 -11.21
C PRO A 134 30.17 18.80 -11.59
N CYS A 135 29.32 17.79 -11.77
CA CYS A 135 29.73 16.45 -12.20
C CYS A 135 29.83 16.33 -13.73
N VAL A 136 30.58 15.33 -14.22
CA VAL A 136 30.67 15.05 -15.66
C VAL A 136 29.37 14.46 -16.20
N SER A 137 29.10 14.62 -17.49
CA SER A 137 27.85 14.15 -18.13
C SER A 137 27.59 12.64 -17.95
N SER A 138 28.64 11.81 -17.85
CA SER A 138 28.48 10.36 -17.58
C SER A 138 28.00 10.03 -16.16
N GLN A 139 28.01 11.02 -15.27
CA GLN A 139 27.53 10.92 -13.88
C GLN A 139 26.22 11.67 -13.69
N GLN A 140 25.62 12.16 -14.77
CA GLN A 140 24.33 12.83 -14.71
C GLN A 140 23.23 11.83 -15.00
N TYR A 141 22.16 11.88 -14.21
CA TYR A 141 20.95 11.11 -14.45
C TYR A 141 19.73 12.00 -14.19
N THR A 142 18.67 11.84 -14.97
CA THR A 142 17.41 12.55 -14.75
C THR A 142 16.41 11.59 -14.11
N PRO A 143 15.97 11.85 -12.86
CA PRO A 143 14.95 11.02 -12.23
C PRO A 143 13.66 10.97 -13.07
N PRO A 144 12.96 9.82 -13.13
CA PRO A 144 11.71 9.70 -13.89
C PRO A 144 10.69 10.77 -13.49
N GLY A 145 10.24 11.57 -14.45
CA GLY A 145 9.27 12.64 -14.23
C GLY A 145 9.87 13.94 -13.64
N GLU A 146 11.19 14.07 -13.51
CA GLU A 146 11.83 15.35 -13.25
C GLU A 146 12.31 16.03 -14.53
N CYS A 147 12.43 17.35 -14.48
CA CYS A 147 12.89 18.16 -15.61
C CYS A 147 14.41 18.13 -15.75
N CYS A 148 15.12 18.23 -14.63
CA CYS A 148 16.56 18.45 -14.64
C CYS A 148 17.35 17.22 -14.23
N PRO A 149 18.52 17.02 -14.84
CA PRO A 149 19.46 16.01 -14.37
C PRO A 149 19.96 16.36 -12.98
N ARG A 150 20.44 15.33 -12.29
CA ARG A 150 21.15 15.39 -11.03
C ARG A 150 22.44 14.60 -11.14
N CYS A 151 23.38 14.87 -10.25
CA CYS A 151 24.60 14.07 -10.17
C CYS A 151 24.32 12.76 -9.45
N THR A 152 24.90 11.67 -9.93
CA THR A 152 25.00 10.43 -9.15
C THR A 152 25.91 10.66 -7.95
N HIS A 153 25.85 9.76 -6.96
CA HIS A 153 26.58 9.80 -5.68
C HIS A 153 28.03 10.36 -5.77
N PRO A 154 28.58 10.86 -4.65
CA PRO A 154 29.88 11.55 -4.64
C PRO A 154 30.96 10.78 -5.40
N THR A 155 31.62 11.43 -6.34
CA THR A 155 32.81 10.86 -6.97
C THR A 155 33.93 10.79 -5.95
N ALA A 156 34.48 9.58 -5.74
CA ALA A 156 35.62 9.36 -4.84
C ALA A 156 36.85 10.23 -5.18
N ASP A 157 36.90 10.78 -6.40
CA ASP A 157 38.03 11.53 -6.96
C ASP A 157 37.97 13.05 -6.70
N LYS A 158 36.93 13.58 -6.01
CA LYS A 158 36.74 15.03 -5.80
C LYS A 158 36.75 15.48 -4.33
N ILE A 159 37.66 14.91 -3.53
CA ILE A 159 38.02 15.52 -2.25
C ILE A 159 38.92 16.72 -2.58
N LEU A 160 38.48 17.94 -2.26
CA LEU A 160 39.33 19.13 -2.37
C LEU A 160 40.60 18.89 -1.53
N PRO A 161 41.81 18.92 -2.12
CA PRO A 161 43.02 18.82 -1.34
C PRO A 161 43.11 20.02 -0.40
N ILE A 162 43.06 19.75 0.91
CA ILE A 162 43.36 20.73 1.95
C ILE A 162 44.88 20.92 1.96
N SER A 163 45.39 21.83 1.15
CA SER A 163 46.78 22.30 1.33
C SER A 163 46.98 23.71 0.79
N GLY A 164 46.98 24.69 1.71
CA GLY A 164 47.55 26.01 1.48
C GLY A 164 46.66 27.16 1.95
N PHE A 165 47.11 27.87 2.98
CA PHE A 165 46.49 29.07 3.54
C PHE A 165 46.61 30.33 2.66
N SER A 166 46.89 30.23 1.35
CA SER A 166 47.15 31.41 0.52
C SER A 166 46.69 31.27 -0.94
N LEU A 167 45.90 32.27 -1.38
CA LEU A 167 45.50 32.61 -2.77
C LEU A 167 44.41 31.73 -3.42
N PRO A 168 43.59 32.32 -4.31
CA PRO A 168 42.15 32.09 -4.35
C PRO A 168 41.75 30.69 -4.86
N LYS A 169 40.67 30.14 -4.29
CA LYS A 169 40.26 28.74 -4.50
C LYS A 169 39.82 28.52 -5.96
N PRO A 170 40.31 27.47 -6.65
CA PRO A 170 39.84 27.13 -7.98
C PRO A 170 38.43 26.54 -7.93
N CYS A 171 37.72 26.64 -9.05
CA CYS A 171 36.42 26.03 -9.26
C CYS A 171 36.57 24.73 -10.05
N ILE A 172 35.66 23.78 -9.83
CA ILE A 172 35.69 22.48 -10.49
C ILE A 172 34.35 22.27 -11.19
N ILE A 173 34.35 22.11 -12.51
CA ILE A 173 33.20 21.66 -13.29
C ILE A 173 33.64 20.46 -14.12
N GLY A 174 32.90 19.35 -14.03
CA GLY A 174 33.30 18.11 -14.70
C GLY A 174 34.66 17.59 -14.19
N LYS A 175 35.68 17.55 -15.04
CA LYS A 175 37.07 17.19 -14.65
C LYS A 175 38.02 18.40 -14.69
N GLU A 176 37.52 19.58 -15.03
CA GLU A 176 38.32 20.75 -15.30
C GLU A 176 38.45 21.64 -14.05
N TYR A 177 39.62 22.26 -13.92
CA TYR A 177 39.92 23.24 -12.89
C TYR A 177 39.98 24.63 -13.51
N HIS A 178 39.20 25.56 -12.95
CA HIS A 178 39.16 26.95 -13.41
C HIS A 178 39.75 27.85 -12.33
N ALA A 179 40.70 28.69 -12.71
CA ALA A 179 41.34 29.64 -11.80
C ALA A 179 40.37 30.75 -11.38
N HIS A 180 40.59 31.35 -10.21
CA HIS A 180 39.77 32.48 -9.78
C HIS A 180 39.78 33.62 -10.81
N LEU A 181 38.62 34.23 -11.04
CA LEU A 181 38.34 35.29 -12.01
C LEU A 181 38.48 34.87 -13.48
N SER A 182 38.78 33.60 -13.79
CA SER A 182 38.82 33.14 -15.17
C SER A 182 37.39 32.91 -15.69
N PRO A 183 36.99 33.55 -16.81
CA PRO A 183 35.77 33.19 -17.51
C PRO A 183 35.98 31.89 -18.29
N PHE A 184 34.93 31.07 -18.39
CA PHE A 184 34.95 29.83 -19.16
C PHE A 184 33.53 29.49 -19.63
N ARG A 185 33.43 28.73 -20.73
CA ARG A 185 32.15 28.31 -21.31
C ARG A 185 31.97 26.81 -21.13
N VAL A 186 30.87 26.41 -20.51
CA VAL A 186 30.56 24.98 -20.27
C VAL A 186 29.92 24.36 -21.50
N ASP A 187 29.00 25.09 -22.12
CA ASP A 187 28.31 24.74 -23.36
C ASP A 187 27.86 26.02 -24.08
N PRO A 188 27.36 25.95 -25.32
CA PRO A 188 26.90 27.14 -26.05
C PRO A 188 25.81 27.97 -25.35
N CYS A 189 25.16 27.44 -24.31
CA CYS A 189 24.13 28.13 -23.53
C CYS A 189 24.65 28.72 -22.20
N THR A 190 25.90 28.46 -21.82
CA THR A 190 26.34 28.65 -20.44
C THR A 190 27.73 29.27 -20.35
N ASP A 191 27.78 30.51 -19.88
CA ASP A 191 29.00 31.22 -19.58
C ASP A 191 29.19 31.29 -18.06
N CYS A 192 30.37 30.92 -17.58
CA CYS A 192 30.71 30.85 -16.17
C CYS A 192 31.93 31.69 -15.82
N THR A 193 32.04 32.12 -14.57
CA THR A 193 33.24 32.72 -14.00
C THR A 193 33.52 32.13 -12.64
N CYS A 194 34.77 31.77 -12.36
CA CYS A 194 35.13 31.22 -11.07
C CYS A 194 35.34 32.31 -10.01
N MET A 195 34.50 32.34 -8.99
CA MET A 195 34.55 33.27 -7.87
C MET A 195 34.95 32.53 -6.59
N ASN A 196 36.25 32.51 -6.30
CA ASN A 196 36.86 31.99 -5.08
C ASN A 196 36.28 30.63 -4.63
N GLY A 197 36.33 29.65 -5.52
CA GLY A 197 35.83 28.30 -5.28
C GLY A 197 34.36 28.07 -5.63
N THR A 198 33.62 29.12 -6.01
CA THR A 198 32.24 29.02 -6.51
C THR A 198 32.19 29.37 -7.99
N ALA A 199 31.72 28.46 -8.85
CA ALA A 199 31.50 28.78 -10.26
C ALA A 199 30.16 29.51 -10.42
N VAL A 200 30.17 30.75 -10.87
CA VAL A 200 28.96 31.54 -11.12
C VAL A 200 28.67 31.49 -12.62
N CYS A 201 27.60 30.80 -12.99
CA CYS A 201 27.24 30.49 -14.36
C CYS A 201 25.94 31.20 -14.74
N THR A 202 25.93 31.89 -15.87
CA THR A 202 24.71 32.40 -16.51
C THR A 202 24.30 31.42 -17.61
N ARG A 203 23.10 30.87 -17.50
CA ARG A 203 22.56 29.89 -18.47
C ARG A 203 21.35 30.47 -19.19
N HIS A 204 21.41 30.46 -20.51
CA HIS A 204 20.30 30.84 -21.39
C HIS A 204 19.21 29.76 -21.38
N THR A 205 17.98 30.16 -21.08
CA THR A 205 16.80 29.30 -21.21
C THR A 205 16.32 29.36 -22.65
N CYS A 206 16.22 28.20 -23.32
CA CYS A 206 15.73 28.18 -24.69
C CYS A 206 14.21 28.40 -24.76
N PRO A 207 13.71 29.06 -25.83
CA PRO A 207 12.29 29.25 -26.03
C PRO A 207 11.56 27.91 -26.15
N VAL A 208 10.25 27.94 -25.93
CA VAL A 208 9.37 26.80 -26.20
C VAL A 208 9.09 26.78 -27.70
N LEU A 209 9.42 25.68 -28.38
CA LEU A 209 9.19 25.54 -29.80
C LEU A 209 7.81 24.93 -30.09
N THR A 210 7.12 25.44 -31.11
CA THR A 210 5.81 24.93 -31.55
C THR A 210 5.91 23.71 -32.47
N CYS A 211 7.07 23.44 -33.05
CA CYS A 211 7.29 22.31 -33.96
C CYS A 211 7.49 20.96 -33.25
N GLY A 212 7.61 20.93 -31.92
CA GLY A 212 7.77 19.70 -31.14
C GLY A 212 8.94 18.84 -31.63
N ALA A 213 8.69 17.57 -31.93
CA ALA A 213 9.70 16.61 -32.40
C ALA A 213 10.37 17.00 -33.73
N ARG A 214 9.81 17.95 -34.50
CA ARG A 214 10.41 18.45 -35.74
C ARG A 214 11.49 19.51 -35.51
N ALA A 215 11.74 19.93 -34.28
CA ALA A 215 12.78 20.89 -33.97
C ALA A 215 14.15 20.42 -34.50
N LEU A 216 14.83 21.30 -35.23
CA LEU A 216 16.18 21.03 -35.71
C LEU A 216 17.16 21.21 -34.56
N PRO A 217 18.18 20.34 -34.44
CA PRO A 217 19.23 20.53 -33.45
C PRO A 217 19.93 21.88 -33.64
N PRO A 218 20.41 22.52 -32.56
CA PRO A 218 21.14 23.78 -32.68
C PRO A 218 22.33 23.64 -33.64
N LEU A 219 22.55 24.64 -34.49
CA LEU A 219 23.77 24.71 -35.30
C LEU A 219 25.02 24.73 -34.40
N PRO A 220 26.18 24.26 -34.88
CA PRO A 220 27.42 24.29 -34.09
C PRO A 220 27.69 25.67 -33.48
N GLY A 221 27.87 25.71 -32.15
CA GLY A 221 28.11 26.95 -31.41
C GLY A 221 26.85 27.78 -31.08
N LYS A 222 25.65 27.36 -31.49
CA LYS A 222 24.37 27.95 -31.07
C LYS A 222 23.79 27.19 -29.87
N CYS A 223 23.11 27.93 -29.00
CA CYS A 223 22.50 27.39 -27.78
C CYS A 223 21.19 26.63 -28.08
N CYS A 224 20.28 27.23 -28.84
CA CYS A 224 18.90 26.78 -28.91
C CYS A 224 18.53 26.12 -30.24
N PRO A 225 17.63 25.12 -30.20
CA PRO A 225 17.06 24.53 -31.40
C PRO A 225 16.11 25.53 -32.08
N GLU A 226 15.87 25.32 -33.37
CA GLU A 226 14.98 26.15 -34.19
C GLU A 226 13.95 25.27 -34.91
N CYS A 227 12.79 25.83 -35.25
CA CYS A 227 11.81 25.11 -36.05
C CYS A 227 12.18 25.12 -37.53
N PRO A 228 12.02 23.99 -38.24
CA PRO A 228 12.21 23.96 -39.69
C PRO A 228 11.19 24.87 -40.37
N GLU A 229 11.59 25.56 -41.43
CA GLU A 229 10.66 26.25 -42.32
C GLU A 229 9.74 25.20 -42.97
N ILE A 230 8.43 25.36 -42.81
CA ILE A 230 7.45 24.33 -43.18
C ILE A 230 7.15 24.42 -44.69
N GLU A 231 7.60 23.43 -45.47
CA GLU A 231 6.87 23.01 -46.68
C GLU A 231 5.74 22.06 -46.25
N GLU A 232 4.50 22.52 -46.48
CA GLU A 232 3.20 21.82 -46.36
C GLU A 232 2.86 21.10 -45.02
N ALA A 233 1.98 21.75 -44.25
CA ALA A 233 1.44 21.22 -43.00
C ALA A 233 0.47 20.04 -43.20
N LYS A 234 0.81 18.87 -42.64
CA LYS A 234 -0.20 17.83 -42.36
C LYS A 234 -1.00 18.25 -41.12
N ALA A 235 -2.29 18.51 -41.29
CA ALA A 235 -3.19 19.01 -40.24
C ALA A 235 -3.93 17.91 -39.45
N ALA A 236 -3.48 16.65 -39.49
CA ALA A 236 -4.17 15.55 -38.82
C ALA A 236 -3.20 14.52 -38.23
N CYS A 237 -3.52 14.02 -37.04
CA CYS A 237 -2.76 13.04 -36.29
C CYS A 237 -3.36 11.65 -36.50
N VAL A 238 -2.54 10.63 -36.74
CA VAL A 238 -3.02 9.24 -36.88
C VAL A 238 -2.43 8.38 -35.77
N ILE A 239 -3.26 7.99 -34.80
CA ILE A 239 -2.84 7.24 -33.61
C ILE A 239 -3.65 5.96 -33.49
N GLY A 240 -2.95 4.81 -33.55
CA GLY A 240 -3.57 3.49 -33.41
C GLY A 240 -4.65 3.20 -34.46
N GLY A 241 -4.50 3.74 -35.67
CA GLY A 241 -5.48 3.60 -36.76
C GLY A 241 -6.69 4.54 -36.69
N LYS A 242 -6.75 5.44 -35.70
CA LYS A 242 -7.73 6.53 -35.64
C LYS A 242 -7.11 7.84 -36.07
N THR A 243 -7.83 8.62 -36.86
CA THR A 243 -7.42 9.95 -37.32
C THR A 243 -8.08 11.01 -36.46
N TYR A 244 -7.28 11.90 -35.91
CA TYR A 244 -7.69 13.06 -35.12
C TYR A 244 -7.36 14.32 -35.91
N GLN A 245 -8.34 15.22 -36.06
CA GLN A 245 -8.14 16.51 -36.73
C GLN A 245 -7.36 17.48 -35.84
N ASP A 246 -6.75 18.51 -36.43
CA ASP A 246 -6.14 19.59 -35.67
C ASP A 246 -7.11 20.18 -34.62
N GLY A 247 -6.66 20.33 -33.38
CA GLY A 247 -7.46 20.73 -32.21
C GLY A 247 -8.29 19.62 -31.57
N GLU A 248 -8.34 18.40 -32.13
CA GLU A 248 -9.12 17.30 -31.57
C GLU A 248 -8.43 16.69 -30.34
N ILE A 249 -9.20 16.50 -29.25
CA ILE A 249 -8.71 16.03 -27.95
C ILE A 249 -9.27 14.64 -27.64
N TRP A 250 -8.41 13.72 -27.21
CA TRP A 250 -8.80 12.37 -26.80
C TRP A 250 -8.19 11.95 -25.46
N GLN A 251 -8.89 11.06 -24.75
CA GLN A 251 -8.46 10.50 -23.47
C GLN A 251 -7.80 9.14 -23.70
N LEU A 252 -6.62 8.93 -23.11
CA LEU A 252 -5.91 7.63 -23.12
C LEU A 252 -6.22 6.82 -21.86
N ASP A 253 -6.29 7.50 -20.71
CA ASP A 253 -6.70 6.93 -19.43
C ASP A 253 -7.29 8.03 -18.53
N ALA A 254 -7.58 7.73 -17.26
CA ALA A 254 -8.19 8.70 -16.34
C ALA A 254 -7.30 9.91 -16.01
N CYS A 255 -5.98 9.81 -16.23
CA CYS A 255 -4.97 10.82 -15.93
C CYS A 255 -4.33 11.45 -17.17
N LYS A 256 -4.43 10.83 -18.36
CA LYS A 256 -3.72 11.25 -19.57
C LYS A 256 -4.67 11.55 -20.73
N SER A 257 -4.53 12.75 -21.29
CA SER A 257 -5.21 13.17 -22.51
C SER A 257 -4.20 13.71 -23.53
N CYS A 258 -4.58 13.74 -24.80
CA CYS A 258 -3.78 14.33 -25.86
C CYS A 258 -4.64 15.18 -26.79
N GLU A 259 -4.03 16.16 -27.44
CA GLU A 259 -4.60 17.01 -28.47
C GLU A 259 -3.78 16.89 -29.76
N CYS A 260 -4.41 16.92 -30.92
CA CYS A 260 -3.70 16.97 -32.19
C CYS A 260 -3.33 18.41 -32.53
N HIS A 261 -2.05 18.68 -32.78
CA HIS A 261 -1.61 20.02 -33.16
C HIS A 261 -0.54 19.95 -34.25
N GLY A 262 -0.88 20.45 -35.45
CA GLY A 262 0.01 20.47 -36.62
C GLY A 262 0.44 19.08 -37.08
N GLY A 263 -0.45 18.08 -36.94
CA GLY A 263 -0.20 16.68 -37.31
C GLY A 263 0.51 15.85 -36.24
N GLU A 264 0.85 16.43 -35.08
CA GLU A 264 1.51 15.75 -33.98
C GLU A 264 0.63 15.70 -32.72
N PRO A 265 0.48 14.54 -32.06
CA PRO A 265 -0.15 14.45 -30.74
C PRO A 265 0.67 15.18 -29.67
N ARG A 266 0.01 16.03 -28.90
CA ARG A 266 0.56 16.63 -27.68
C ARG A 266 -0.20 16.14 -26.47
N CYS A 267 0.47 15.43 -25.57
CA CYS A 267 -0.18 14.82 -24.42
C CYS A 267 0.10 15.57 -23.13
N ALA A 268 -0.83 15.48 -22.18
CA ALA A 268 -0.68 16.01 -20.83
C ALA A 268 -1.15 14.95 -19.81
N MET A 269 -0.51 14.94 -18.64
CA MET A 269 -0.77 13.98 -17.57
C MET A 269 -1.00 14.70 -16.23
N GLU A 270 -2.13 14.43 -15.57
CA GLU A 270 -2.46 14.97 -14.26
C GLU A 270 -1.59 14.30 -13.17
N ARG A 271 -0.89 15.10 -12.35
CA ARG A 271 -0.20 14.61 -11.14
C ARG A 271 -1.09 14.74 -9.92
N CYS A 272 -1.03 13.72 -9.06
CA CYS A 272 -1.80 13.67 -7.84
C CYS A 272 -1.03 14.22 -6.65
N PRO A 273 -1.69 15.00 -5.78
CA PRO A 273 -1.06 15.49 -4.56
C PRO A 273 -0.72 14.32 -3.63
N THR A 274 0.35 14.48 -2.85
CA THR A 274 0.61 13.62 -1.71
C THR A 274 -0.47 13.89 -0.66
N LEU A 275 -1.26 12.87 -0.33
CA LEU A 275 -2.39 12.98 0.58
C LEU A 275 -2.19 12.02 1.76
N THR A 276 -2.30 12.54 2.98
CA THR A 276 -2.31 11.76 4.21
C THR A 276 -3.73 11.72 4.75
N CYS A 277 -4.28 10.51 4.93
CA CYS A 277 -5.65 10.34 5.39
C CYS A 277 -5.74 10.28 6.92
N PRO A 278 -6.87 10.72 7.51
CA PRO A 278 -7.21 10.43 8.90
C PRO A 278 -7.18 8.93 9.20
N SER A 279 -7.06 8.56 10.48
CA SER A 279 -6.93 7.16 10.91
C SER A 279 -8.13 6.26 10.56
N ASP A 280 -9.30 6.82 10.31
CA ASP A 280 -10.54 6.13 9.91
C ASP A 280 -10.75 6.11 8.39
N GLN A 281 -9.79 6.63 7.62
CA GLN A 281 -9.84 6.68 6.17
C GLN A 281 -8.59 6.06 5.55
N THR A 282 -8.74 5.57 4.33
CA THR A 282 -7.65 5.04 3.52
C THR A 282 -7.62 5.72 2.16
N LEU A 283 -6.42 5.80 1.60
CA LEU A 283 -6.21 6.36 0.28
C LEU A 283 -6.70 5.35 -0.78
N ARG A 284 -7.72 5.70 -1.56
CA ARG A 284 -8.26 4.84 -2.61
C ARG A 284 -8.46 5.61 -3.91
N GLN A 285 -8.02 5.03 -5.02
CA GLN A 285 -8.35 5.51 -6.35
C GLN A 285 -9.71 4.97 -6.77
N LEU A 286 -10.66 5.88 -7.05
CA LEU A 286 -12.01 5.51 -7.48
C LEU A 286 -12.03 5.24 -9.00
N PRO A 287 -12.89 4.32 -9.49
CA PRO A 287 -13.01 4.05 -10.92
C PRO A 287 -13.26 5.33 -11.73
N GLY A 288 -12.49 5.51 -12.81
CA GLY A 288 -12.59 6.67 -13.70
C GLY A 288 -12.02 7.98 -13.16
N GLN A 289 -11.39 8.00 -11.98
CA GLN A 289 -10.73 9.19 -11.44
C GLN A 289 -9.20 9.07 -11.52
N CYS A 290 -8.53 10.14 -11.93
CA CYS A 290 -7.07 10.18 -11.93
C CYS A 290 -6.51 10.02 -10.50
N CYS A 291 -6.96 10.88 -9.59
CA CYS A 291 -6.32 10.99 -8.28
C CYS A 291 -7.04 10.24 -7.16
N PRO A 292 -6.28 9.60 -6.26
CA PRO A 292 -6.84 8.94 -5.11
C PRO A 292 -7.43 9.95 -4.12
N LYS A 293 -8.40 9.48 -3.33
CA LYS A 293 -9.07 10.25 -2.29
C LYS A 293 -9.04 9.47 -0.99
N CYS A 294 -9.11 10.18 0.13
CA CYS A 294 -9.40 9.57 1.40
C CYS A 294 -10.85 9.11 1.39
N VAL A 295 -11.04 7.81 1.59
CA VAL A 295 -12.35 7.18 1.72
C VAL A 295 -12.38 6.44 3.04
N ASP A 296 -13.55 6.41 3.67
CA ASP A 296 -13.77 5.63 4.89
C ASP A 296 -13.34 4.17 4.68
N ILE A 297 -12.69 3.61 5.69
CA ILE A 297 -12.26 2.20 5.69
C ILE A 297 -13.47 1.26 5.66
N ASP A 298 -13.32 0.14 4.96
CA ASP A 298 -14.33 -0.90 4.92
C ASP A 298 -14.54 -1.53 6.32
N GLY A 299 -15.79 -1.82 6.66
CA GLY A 299 -16.15 -2.40 7.95
C GLY A 299 -15.87 -3.90 7.96
N ILE A 300 -15.31 -4.42 9.06
CA ILE A 300 -15.05 -5.85 9.24
C ILE A 300 -15.72 -6.38 10.51
N CYS A 301 -16.57 -7.39 10.35
CA CYS A 301 -17.15 -8.16 11.46
C CYS A 301 -16.65 -9.60 11.42
N THR A 302 -16.28 -10.16 12.58
CA THR A 302 -15.81 -11.55 12.66
C THR A 302 -16.63 -12.38 13.65
N VAL A 303 -16.77 -13.66 13.32
CA VAL A 303 -17.40 -14.70 14.13
C VAL A 303 -16.45 -15.88 14.23
N PHE A 304 -16.12 -16.35 15.43
CA PHE A 304 -15.15 -17.42 15.65
C PHE A 304 -15.41 -18.16 16.96
N GLY A 305 -14.83 -19.34 17.16
CA GLY A 305 -14.97 -20.08 18.41
C GLY A 305 -16.42 -20.47 18.70
N ASP A 306 -16.83 -20.38 19.97
CA ASP A 306 -18.06 -21.00 20.44
C ASP A 306 -19.35 -20.17 20.70
N PRO A 307 -19.86 -19.30 19.80
CA PRO A 307 -19.21 -18.29 18.99
C PRO A 307 -19.02 -16.97 19.75
N HIS A 308 -17.89 -16.34 19.46
CA HIS A 308 -17.52 -14.98 19.81
C HIS A 308 -17.71 -14.08 18.59
N TYR A 309 -18.08 -12.83 18.85
CA TYR A 309 -18.36 -11.83 17.84
C TYR A 309 -17.48 -10.61 18.07
N LYS A 310 -16.95 -10.06 16.97
CA LYS A 310 -16.40 -8.70 16.90
C LYS A 310 -17.24 -7.93 15.89
N THR A 311 -17.94 -6.90 16.35
CA THR A 311 -18.77 -6.04 15.51
C THR A 311 -17.93 -5.16 14.58
N PHE A 312 -18.58 -4.50 13.63
CA PHE A 312 -17.91 -3.57 12.72
C PHE A 312 -17.19 -2.43 13.45
N ASP A 313 -17.72 -1.99 14.59
CA ASP A 313 -17.16 -0.88 15.37
C ASP A 313 -16.22 -1.39 16.50
N GLY A 314 -15.96 -2.71 16.55
CA GLY A 314 -14.94 -3.32 17.41
C GLY A 314 -15.43 -3.84 18.77
N LYS A 315 -16.74 -3.86 19.03
CA LYS A 315 -17.29 -4.47 20.25
C LYS A 315 -17.12 -5.98 20.23
N PHE A 316 -16.54 -6.51 21.29
CA PHE A 316 -16.44 -7.95 21.53
C PHE A 316 -17.54 -8.44 22.47
N TYR A 317 -18.16 -9.56 22.13
CA TYR A 317 -19.07 -10.28 23.04
C TYR A 317 -19.18 -11.77 22.66
N SER A 318 -19.65 -12.58 23.60
CA SER A 318 -19.84 -14.03 23.42
C SER A 318 -21.34 -14.37 23.49
N PHE A 319 -21.86 -15.10 22.52
CA PHE A 319 -23.28 -15.47 22.47
C PHE A 319 -23.50 -16.90 21.96
N GLN A 320 -23.79 -17.81 22.89
CA GLN A 320 -23.93 -19.26 22.68
C GLN A 320 -25.35 -19.71 22.27
N GLY A 321 -26.03 -18.90 21.46
CA GLY A 321 -27.35 -19.24 20.93
C GLY A 321 -27.24 -20.29 19.83
N SER A 322 -28.02 -21.37 19.91
CA SER A 322 -27.99 -22.48 18.93
C SER A 322 -29.24 -22.48 18.03
N CYS A 323 -29.43 -21.37 17.33
CA CYS A 323 -30.50 -21.15 16.37
C CYS A 323 -29.93 -20.52 15.09
N LYS A 324 -30.83 -20.15 14.18
CA LYS A 324 -30.55 -19.24 13.08
C LYS A 324 -30.68 -17.78 13.51
N TYR A 325 -29.70 -16.96 13.17
CA TYR A 325 -29.63 -15.55 13.55
C TYR A 325 -29.35 -14.65 12.33
N GLN A 326 -29.85 -13.42 12.40
CA GLN A 326 -29.47 -12.34 11.49
C GLN A 326 -28.10 -11.80 11.93
N LEU A 327 -27.06 -12.03 11.14
CA LEU A 327 -25.71 -11.56 11.46
C LEU A 327 -25.54 -10.10 11.03
N VAL A 328 -25.80 -9.84 9.75
CA VAL A 328 -25.76 -8.50 9.13
C VAL A 328 -26.92 -8.38 8.16
N SER A 329 -27.59 -7.24 8.12
CA SER A 329 -28.50 -6.90 7.03
C SER A 329 -28.32 -5.42 6.71
N ASP A 330 -28.48 -5.06 5.44
CA ASP A 330 -28.77 -3.68 5.09
C ASP A 330 -30.22 -3.40 5.46
N CYS A 331 -30.42 -2.60 6.50
CA CYS A 331 -31.73 -2.33 7.10
C CYS A 331 -32.35 -1.05 6.56
N LYS A 332 -31.61 -0.30 5.73
CA LYS A 332 -32.08 0.91 5.06
C LYS A 332 -32.57 0.61 3.65
N ASN A 333 -31.70 0.00 2.82
CA ASN A 333 -31.99 -0.22 1.39
C ASN A 333 -32.31 -1.69 1.07
N GLN A 334 -32.18 -2.60 2.03
CA GLN A 334 -32.52 -4.03 1.91
C GLN A 334 -31.76 -4.76 0.78
N THR A 335 -30.55 -4.30 0.44
CA THR A 335 -29.74 -4.84 -0.66
C THR A 335 -29.26 -6.27 -0.41
N PHE A 336 -28.85 -6.59 0.83
CA PHE A 336 -28.38 -7.91 1.20
C PHE A 336 -28.73 -8.30 2.64
N SER A 337 -28.66 -9.60 2.91
CA SER A 337 -28.73 -10.12 4.28
C SER A 337 -27.81 -11.34 4.45
N ILE A 338 -27.11 -11.38 5.59
CA ILE A 338 -26.24 -12.48 6.01
C ILE A 338 -26.82 -13.11 7.26
N ARG A 339 -27.10 -14.40 7.19
CA ARG A 339 -27.63 -15.20 8.30
C ARG A 339 -26.67 -16.32 8.65
N ILE A 340 -26.52 -16.58 9.94
CA ILE A 340 -25.74 -17.72 10.44
C ILE A 340 -26.66 -18.73 11.12
N SER A 341 -26.28 -20.01 11.06
CA SER A 341 -26.91 -21.06 11.84
C SER A 341 -25.87 -21.67 12.77
N ASN A 342 -26.16 -21.65 14.07
CA ASN A 342 -25.30 -22.21 15.10
C ASN A 342 -25.87 -23.56 15.57
N ASP A 343 -24.99 -24.54 15.79
CA ASP A 343 -25.36 -25.89 16.21
C ASP A 343 -24.67 -26.24 17.54
N ALA A 344 -25.36 -26.90 18.47
CA ALA A 344 -24.90 -27.17 19.84
C ALA A 344 -24.17 -28.53 20.01
N ARG A 345 -24.08 -29.36 18.95
CA ARG A 345 -23.37 -30.66 18.94
C ARG A 345 -23.67 -31.58 20.15
N ASN A 346 -24.93 -31.63 20.61
CA ASN A 346 -25.33 -32.42 21.79
C ASN A 346 -24.57 -32.05 23.10
N THR A 347 -24.01 -30.85 23.21
CA THR A 347 -23.43 -30.31 24.45
C THR A 347 -24.37 -29.28 25.09
N SER A 348 -24.27 -29.08 26.41
CA SER A 348 -25.16 -28.14 27.12
C SER A 348 -24.77 -26.67 26.96
N HIS A 349 -23.52 -26.35 26.59
CA HIS A 349 -23.00 -24.98 26.61
C HIS A 349 -22.15 -24.53 25.40
N SER A 350 -21.70 -25.42 24.51
CA SER A 350 -20.86 -25.03 23.36
C SER A 350 -21.67 -25.06 22.06
N SER A 351 -21.53 -24.02 21.23
CA SER A 351 -22.15 -23.95 19.90
C SER A 351 -21.16 -23.42 18.89
N TRP A 352 -21.34 -23.70 17.61
CA TRP A 352 -20.38 -23.26 16.58
C TRP A 352 -21.12 -22.97 15.27
N THR A 353 -20.56 -22.06 14.48
CA THR A 353 -21.16 -21.65 13.20
C THR A 353 -21.17 -22.83 12.23
N ARG A 354 -22.36 -23.35 11.90
CA ARG A 354 -22.53 -24.50 11.01
C ARG A 354 -22.65 -24.08 9.55
N THR A 355 -23.34 -22.97 9.32
CA THR A 355 -23.55 -22.41 7.98
C THR A 355 -23.64 -20.89 8.03
N ALA A 356 -23.02 -20.22 7.06
CA ALA A 356 -23.29 -18.84 6.72
C ALA A 356 -24.11 -18.77 5.42
N THR A 357 -25.11 -17.89 5.36
CA THR A 357 -25.98 -17.73 4.20
C THR A 357 -26.04 -16.26 3.81
N LEU A 358 -25.54 -15.93 2.62
CA LEU A 358 -25.69 -14.63 2.00
C LEU A 358 -26.90 -14.66 1.05
N ARG A 359 -27.76 -13.65 1.14
CA ARG A 359 -28.84 -13.40 0.18
C ARG A 359 -28.65 -12.02 -0.44
N ILE A 360 -28.62 -11.96 -1.76
CA ILE A 360 -28.60 -10.73 -2.58
C ILE A 360 -29.69 -10.90 -3.63
N GLY A 361 -30.72 -10.05 -3.58
CA GLY A 361 -31.93 -10.22 -4.40
C GLY A 361 -32.55 -11.61 -4.23
N SER A 362 -32.70 -12.34 -5.34
CA SER A 362 -33.18 -13.73 -5.37
C SER A 362 -32.09 -14.77 -5.14
N THR A 363 -30.81 -14.40 -5.28
CA THR A 363 -29.67 -15.31 -5.17
C THR A 363 -29.36 -15.63 -3.72
N LYS A 364 -29.29 -16.93 -3.41
CA LYS A 364 -28.99 -17.46 -2.07
C LYS A 364 -27.74 -18.32 -2.10
N ILE A 365 -26.69 -17.88 -1.42
CA ILE A 365 -25.40 -18.57 -1.34
C ILE A 365 -25.21 -19.10 0.08
N ASN A 366 -25.04 -20.41 0.22
CA ASN A 366 -24.88 -21.10 1.50
C ASN A 366 -23.47 -21.66 1.58
N MET A 367 -22.73 -21.23 2.59
CA MET A 367 -21.39 -21.72 2.91
C MET A 367 -21.48 -22.64 4.12
N GLY A 368 -21.32 -23.94 3.90
CA GLY A 368 -21.39 -24.95 4.94
C GLY A 368 -20.01 -25.48 5.36
N LYS A 369 -20.02 -26.39 6.34
CA LYS A 369 -18.83 -27.10 6.81
C LYS A 369 -17.97 -27.67 5.69
N LYS A 370 -16.67 -27.86 5.97
CA LYS A 370 -15.72 -28.46 5.01
C LYS A 370 -15.75 -27.72 3.67
N MET A 371 -15.96 -26.40 3.71
CA MET A 371 -16.07 -25.52 2.55
C MET A 371 -17.12 -25.96 1.51
N ARG A 372 -18.22 -26.60 1.94
CA ARG A 372 -19.29 -27.04 1.03
C ARG A 372 -20.18 -25.87 0.65
N ILE A 373 -20.04 -25.37 -0.58
CA ILE A 373 -20.78 -24.22 -1.09
C ILE A 373 -22.00 -24.67 -1.89
N LYS A 374 -23.13 -23.98 -1.68
CA LYS A 374 -24.35 -24.14 -2.48
C LYS A 374 -24.91 -22.81 -2.95
N VAL A 375 -25.24 -22.71 -4.23
CA VAL A 375 -25.95 -21.57 -4.84
C VAL A 375 -27.37 -22.03 -5.17
N ASN A 376 -28.38 -21.33 -4.66
CA ASN A 376 -29.80 -21.64 -4.85
C ASN A 376 -30.18 -23.11 -4.54
N GLY A 377 -29.46 -23.73 -3.60
CA GLY A 377 -29.68 -25.13 -3.19
C GLY A 377 -28.80 -26.15 -3.90
N GLN A 378 -28.23 -25.81 -5.06
CA GLN A 378 -27.33 -26.67 -5.83
C GLN A 378 -25.89 -26.55 -5.33
N ARG A 379 -25.19 -27.69 -5.20
CA ARG A 379 -23.76 -27.70 -4.83
C ARG A 379 -22.91 -27.33 -6.04
N ILE A 380 -21.91 -26.49 -5.83
CA ILE A 380 -20.99 -26.00 -6.86
C ILE A 380 -19.55 -26.44 -6.59
N SER A 381 -18.73 -26.48 -7.64
CA SER A 381 -17.26 -26.54 -7.58
C SER A 381 -16.68 -25.12 -7.64
N LEU A 382 -15.52 -24.90 -7.01
CA LEU A 382 -14.80 -23.62 -7.03
C LEU A 382 -13.61 -23.72 -8.00
N PRO A 383 -13.23 -22.64 -8.71
CA PRO A 383 -13.83 -21.30 -8.67
C PRO A 383 -15.21 -21.26 -9.33
N TYR A 384 -16.05 -20.30 -8.92
CA TYR A 384 -17.41 -20.14 -9.47
C TYR A 384 -17.79 -18.66 -9.56
N ASN A 385 -18.27 -18.24 -10.72
CA ASN A 385 -18.72 -16.87 -10.97
C ASN A 385 -20.24 -16.83 -11.20
N ILE A 386 -20.94 -16.02 -10.42
CA ILE A 386 -22.35 -15.69 -10.60
C ILE A 386 -22.39 -14.32 -11.28
N LYS A 387 -22.62 -14.32 -12.60
CA LYS A 387 -22.61 -13.11 -13.45
C LYS A 387 -23.39 -11.97 -12.79
N GLY A 388 -22.71 -10.84 -12.57
CA GLY A 388 -23.29 -9.61 -12.00
C GLY A 388 -23.67 -9.69 -10.51
N VAL A 389 -23.29 -10.75 -9.79
CA VAL A 389 -23.65 -10.93 -8.37
C VAL A 389 -22.42 -11.14 -7.50
N ALA A 390 -21.65 -12.21 -7.76
CA ALA A 390 -20.51 -12.57 -6.92
C ALA A 390 -19.55 -13.57 -7.57
N GLU A 391 -18.27 -13.43 -7.24
CA GLU A 391 -17.20 -14.38 -7.51
C GLU A 391 -16.89 -15.19 -6.24
N ILE A 392 -16.69 -16.50 -6.38
CA ILE A 392 -16.42 -17.41 -5.26
C ILE A 392 -15.17 -18.23 -5.56
N ASN A 393 -14.13 -18.04 -4.75
CA ASN A 393 -12.82 -18.65 -4.92
C ASN A 393 -12.33 -19.33 -3.65
N ARG A 394 -11.36 -20.24 -3.79
CA ARG A 394 -10.65 -20.85 -2.66
C ARG A 394 -9.26 -20.23 -2.54
N SER A 395 -8.87 -19.82 -1.34
CA SER A 395 -7.57 -19.23 -1.06
C SER A 395 -7.15 -19.53 0.38
N ASN A 396 -5.90 -19.94 0.61
CA ASN A 396 -5.30 -20.17 1.93
C ASN A 396 -6.19 -20.99 2.89
N GLY A 397 -6.72 -22.11 2.38
CA GLY A 397 -7.58 -23.00 3.18
C GLY A 397 -8.97 -22.46 3.50
N SER A 398 -9.36 -21.30 2.95
CA SER A 398 -10.67 -20.67 3.13
C SER A 398 -11.40 -20.47 1.79
N VAL A 399 -12.71 -20.27 1.84
CA VAL A 399 -13.52 -19.80 0.71
C VAL A 399 -13.72 -18.30 0.85
N ILE A 400 -13.43 -17.56 -0.23
CA ILE A 400 -13.65 -16.13 -0.35
C ILE A 400 -14.78 -15.92 -1.36
N LEU A 401 -15.84 -15.25 -0.92
CA LEU A 401 -16.93 -14.77 -1.76
C LEU A 401 -16.82 -13.26 -1.85
N LYS A 402 -16.67 -12.71 -3.06
CA LYS A 402 -16.67 -11.27 -3.32
C LYS A 402 -17.91 -10.91 -4.13
N SER A 403 -18.73 -10.01 -3.64
CA SER A 403 -19.91 -9.52 -4.35
C SER A 403 -19.64 -8.17 -5.01
N GLU A 404 -20.29 -7.94 -6.16
CA GLU A 404 -20.28 -6.67 -6.90
C GLU A 404 -20.82 -5.49 -6.06
N ILE A 405 -21.69 -5.76 -5.08
CA ILE A 405 -22.26 -4.73 -4.19
C ILE A 405 -21.34 -4.36 -3.02
N GLY A 406 -20.06 -4.72 -3.06
CA GLY A 406 -19.07 -4.37 -2.04
C GLY A 406 -19.20 -5.16 -0.73
N VAL A 407 -19.70 -6.41 -0.80
CA VAL A 407 -19.79 -7.32 0.35
C VAL A 407 -18.90 -8.53 0.10
N GLN A 408 -18.01 -8.83 1.04
CA GLN A 408 -17.10 -9.97 0.97
C GLN A 408 -17.24 -10.87 2.20
N LEU A 409 -17.25 -12.19 1.99
CA LEU A 409 -17.27 -13.17 3.08
C LEU A 409 -16.05 -14.09 2.95
N LEU A 410 -15.35 -14.31 4.05
CA LEU A 410 -14.28 -15.29 4.18
C LEU A 410 -14.71 -16.38 5.17
N TRP A 411 -14.74 -17.63 4.70
CA TRP A 411 -15.25 -18.78 5.43
C TRP A 411 -14.22 -19.92 5.45
N ASP A 412 -13.79 -20.35 6.64
CA ASP A 412 -12.77 -21.42 6.77
C ASP A 412 -13.35 -22.84 6.69
N GLY A 413 -14.67 -23.00 6.79
CA GLY A 413 -15.32 -24.31 6.82
C GLY A 413 -15.34 -25.00 8.18
N GLU A 414 -14.73 -24.40 9.21
CA GLU A 414 -14.58 -24.95 10.57
C GLU A 414 -15.26 -24.10 11.65
N GLY A 415 -15.63 -22.85 11.36
CA GLY A 415 -16.44 -22.01 12.25
C GLY A 415 -16.06 -20.54 12.24
N PHE A 416 -14.94 -20.16 11.60
CA PHE A 416 -14.59 -18.77 11.41
C PHE A 416 -15.31 -18.18 10.19
N LEU A 417 -15.97 -17.06 10.41
CA LEU A 417 -16.54 -16.20 9.38
C LEU A 417 -16.03 -14.78 9.56
N GLU A 418 -15.56 -14.17 8.49
CA GLU A 418 -15.31 -12.74 8.40
C GLU A 418 -16.22 -12.14 7.33
N VAL A 419 -16.83 -11.01 7.66
CA VAL A 419 -17.70 -10.23 6.79
C VAL A 419 -17.06 -8.86 6.62
N THR A 420 -16.68 -8.54 5.40
CA THR A 420 -16.20 -7.22 5.01
C THR A 420 -17.28 -6.52 4.21
N VAL A 421 -17.60 -5.28 4.56
CA VAL A 421 -18.60 -4.45 3.88
C VAL A 421 -17.98 -3.12 3.48
N SER A 422 -18.29 -2.66 2.27
CA SER A 422 -17.88 -1.35 1.80
C SER A 422 -18.31 -0.26 2.78
N SER A 423 -17.47 0.75 2.99
CA SER A 423 -17.82 1.95 3.77
C SER A 423 -19.10 2.65 3.30
N SER A 424 -19.57 2.41 2.08
CA SER A 424 -20.88 2.86 1.59
C SER A 424 -22.08 2.35 2.42
N TYR A 425 -21.90 1.32 3.26
CA TYR A 425 -22.91 0.79 4.17
C TYR A 425 -22.88 1.37 5.58
N LYS A 426 -21.99 2.32 5.87
CA LYS A 426 -21.93 3.00 7.19
C LYS A 426 -23.30 3.55 7.56
N GLU A 427 -23.73 3.29 8.81
CA GLU A 427 -25.04 3.64 9.39
C GLU A 427 -26.28 2.99 8.74
N LYS A 428 -26.10 2.04 7.82
CA LYS A 428 -27.23 1.35 7.14
C LYS A 428 -27.45 -0.06 7.65
N LEU A 429 -26.51 -0.59 8.43
CA LEU A 429 -26.50 -1.98 8.83
C LEU A 429 -27.25 -2.22 10.14
N CYS A 430 -27.74 -3.44 10.31
CA CYS A 430 -28.20 -3.93 11.61
C CYS A 430 -28.03 -5.44 11.73
N GLY A 431 -27.98 -5.94 12.96
CA GLY A 431 -27.81 -7.36 13.25
C GLY A 431 -26.88 -7.59 14.44
N LEU A 432 -26.38 -8.82 14.56
CA LEU A 432 -25.38 -9.18 15.57
C LEU A 432 -24.05 -8.41 15.37
N CYS A 433 -23.69 -8.02 14.14
CA CYS A 433 -22.47 -7.24 13.90
C CYS A 433 -22.60 -5.74 14.18
N GLY A 434 -23.69 -5.28 14.81
CA GLY A 434 -23.90 -3.87 15.12
C GLY A 434 -24.48 -3.07 13.96
N ASN A 435 -24.36 -1.74 14.04
CA ASN A 435 -24.92 -0.78 13.08
C ASN A 435 -23.88 -0.07 12.20
N PHE A 436 -22.58 -0.29 12.43
CA PHE A 436 -21.47 0.23 11.63
C PHE A 436 -21.51 1.76 11.54
N ASN A 437 -21.44 2.43 12.69
CA ASN A 437 -21.44 3.89 12.82
C ASN A 437 -20.18 4.42 13.52
N SER A 438 -19.15 3.58 13.66
CA SER A 438 -17.90 3.88 14.37
C SER A 438 -18.07 4.07 15.89
N PHE A 439 -19.19 3.64 16.48
CA PHE A 439 -19.47 3.81 17.91
C PHE A 439 -19.81 2.48 18.62
N ALA A 440 -18.79 1.72 19.00
CA ALA A 440 -18.93 0.40 19.64
C ALA A 440 -19.89 0.33 20.85
N ARG A 441 -20.16 1.43 21.58
CA ARG A 441 -21.00 1.39 22.77
C ARG A 441 -22.48 1.12 22.44
N ASP A 442 -22.96 1.48 21.25
CA ASP A 442 -24.36 1.31 20.86
C ASP A 442 -24.64 0.07 19.99
N ASP A 443 -23.62 -0.75 19.70
CA ASP A 443 -23.71 -1.96 18.89
C ASP A 443 -24.71 -3.02 19.41
N MET A 444 -25.08 -2.95 20.70
CA MET A 444 -26.04 -3.87 21.31
C MET A 444 -27.49 -3.38 21.21
N LYS A 445 -27.86 -2.81 20.06
CA LYS A 445 -29.25 -2.47 19.72
C LYS A 445 -30.01 -3.72 19.30
N THR A 446 -31.09 -4.02 20.00
CA THR A 446 -32.00 -5.12 19.65
C THR A 446 -32.72 -4.85 18.33
N ARG A 447 -33.40 -5.86 17.78
CA ARG A 447 -34.17 -5.72 16.54
C ARG A 447 -35.23 -4.61 16.59
N ASP A 448 -35.81 -4.34 17.75
CA ASP A 448 -36.77 -3.25 18.00
C ASP A 448 -36.10 -1.90 18.30
N GLY A 449 -34.78 -1.79 18.11
CA GLY A 449 -34.02 -0.54 18.25
C GLY A 449 -33.61 -0.18 19.67
N ARG A 450 -33.88 -1.03 20.67
CA ARG A 450 -33.55 -0.74 22.08
C ARG A 450 -32.11 -1.10 22.38
N LEU A 451 -31.37 -0.17 22.99
CA LEU A 451 -30.03 -0.46 23.50
C LEU A 451 -30.12 -1.31 24.77
N VAL A 452 -29.38 -2.42 24.81
CA VAL A 452 -29.30 -3.29 25.99
C VAL A 452 -27.85 -3.58 26.36
N ASN A 453 -27.61 -3.89 27.64
CA ASN A 453 -26.30 -4.34 28.15
C ASN A 453 -26.20 -5.87 28.28
N ASP A 454 -27.33 -6.58 28.29
CA ASP A 454 -27.36 -8.04 28.42
C ASP A 454 -27.19 -8.73 27.06
N THR A 455 -26.08 -9.44 26.90
CA THR A 455 -25.71 -10.15 25.66
C THR A 455 -26.73 -11.20 25.24
N TRP A 456 -27.37 -11.86 26.21
CA TRP A 456 -28.36 -12.89 25.92
C TRP A 456 -29.64 -12.28 25.34
N LYS A 457 -30.14 -11.19 25.93
CA LYS A 457 -31.28 -10.41 25.44
C LYS A 457 -30.99 -9.84 24.05
N PHE A 458 -29.80 -9.26 23.85
CA PHE A 458 -29.36 -8.75 22.55
C PHE A 458 -29.35 -9.86 21.49
N GLY A 459 -28.60 -10.93 21.71
CA GLY A 459 -28.45 -12.00 20.72
C GLY A 459 -29.76 -12.72 20.39
N THR A 460 -30.62 -12.94 21.40
CA THR A 460 -31.94 -13.57 21.22
C THR A 460 -32.87 -12.72 20.36
N SER A 461 -32.80 -11.39 20.46
CA SER A 461 -33.62 -10.47 19.65
C SER A 461 -33.36 -10.60 18.15
N TRP A 462 -32.18 -11.10 17.75
CA TRP A 462 -31.78 -11.26 16.36
C TRP A 462 -32.10 -12.65 15.76
N ARG A 463 -32.83 -13.50 16.47
CA ARG A 463 -33.25 -14.83 15.99
C ARG A 463 -34.16 -14.74 14.76
N VAL A 464 -34.05 -15.70 13.84
CA VAL A 464 -34.89 -15.81 12.64
C VAL A 464 -35.33 -17.25 12.40
N GLY A 465 -36.45 -17.46 11.70
CA GLY A 465 -36.93 -18.81 11.32
C GLY A 465 -37.75 -19.55 12.39
N GLY A 466 -38.16 -18.86 13.47
CA GLY A 466 -39.03 -19.41 14.51
C GLY A 466 -38.37 -20.51 15.36
N HIS A 467 -39.17 -21.21 16.16
CA HIS A 467 -38.68 -22.24 17.09
C HIS A 467 -38.01 -23.43 16.37
N ARG A 468 -38.50 -23.79 15.17
CA ARG A 468 -37.96 -24.91 14.36
C ARG A 468 -36.55 -24.64 13.83
N ALA A 469 -36.10 -23.37 13.83
CA ALA A 469 -34.74 -23.01 13.44
C ALA A 469 -33.73 -23.11 14.61
N CYS A 470 -34.17 -23.59 15.77
CA CYS A 470 -33.33 -23.82 16.95
C CYS A 470 -33.07 -25.31 17.16
N THR A 471 -31.84 -25.66 17.54
CA THR A 471 -31.45 -27.05 17.85
C THR A 471 -31.69 -27.44 19.31
N ARG A 472 -31.89 -26.47 20.20
CA ARG A 472 -32.20 -26.69 21.64
C ARG A 472 -33.13 -25.61 22.19
N ARG A 473 -33.80 -25.91 23.31
CA ARG A 473 -34.55 -24.91 24.09
C ARG A 473 -33.60 -23.80 24.53
N GLN A 474 -33.93 -22.55 24.21
CA GLN A 474 -33.07 -21.42 24.53
C GLN A 474 -33.24 -21.05 25.99
N GLU A 475 -32.46 -21.66 26.86
CA GLU A 475 -32.36 -21.30 28.26
C GLU A 475 -31.12 -20.43 28.46
N ARG A 476 -31.27 -19.37 29.27
CA ARG A 476 -30.14 -18.53 29.67
C ARG A 476 -29.09 -19.45 30.29
N PRO A 477 -27.81 -19.35 29.91
CA PRO A 477 -26.76 -20.08 30.62
C PRO A 477 -26.87 -19.75 32.11
N SER A 478 -27.06 -20.75 32.95
CA SER A 478 -27.16 -20.62 34.41
C SER A 478 -25.81 -20.17 34.98
N GLY A 479 -25.51 -18.88 34.87
CA GLY A 479 -24.20 -18.32 35.23
C GLY A 479 -23.07 -18.82 34.33
N VAL A 480 -21.92 -18.13 34.41
CA VAL A 480 -20.65 -18.51 33.77
C VAL A 480 -20.45 -20.01 33.98
N SER A 481 -20.17 -20.77 32.91
CA SER A 481 -19.71 -22.16 33.04
C SER A 481 -18.45 -22.12 33.92
N ARG A 482 -18.61 -22.35 35.24
CA ARG A 482 -17.47 -22.37 36.16
C ARG A 482 -16.62 -23.52 35.70
N CYS A 483 -15.52 -23.19 35.03
CA CYS A 483 -14.50 -24.16 34.73
C CYS A 483 -14.17 -24.85 36.02
N ARG A 484 -14.32 -26.19 36.07
CA ARG A 484 -13.89 -26.95 37.23
C ARG A 484 -12.46 -26.52 37.54
N GLN A 485 -12.18 -26.17 38.80
CA GLN A 485 -10.88 -25.61 39.18
C GLN A 485 -9.72 -26.52 38.74
N SER A 486 -9.94 -27.83 38.74
CA SER A 486 -9.00 -28.85 38.25
C SER A 486 -8.71 -28.79 36.73
N LYS A 487 -9.58 -28.20 35.92
CA LYS A 487 -9.40 -27.97 34.47
C LYS A 487 -8.79 -26.59 34.18
N LEU A 488 -9.00 -25.61 35.05
CA LEU A 488 -8.61 -24.21 34.85
C LEU A 488 -7.11 -24.03 34.63
N THR A 489 -6.26 -24.77 35.35
CA THR A 489 -4.80 -24.71 35.16
C THR A 489 -4.37 -25.16 33.76
N LYS A 490 -4.99 -26.21 33.23
CA LYS A 490 -4.72 -26.70 31.87
C LYS A 490 -5.20 -25.70 30.81
N VAL A 491 -6.39 -25.14 31.00
CA VAL A 491 -6.97 -24.10 30.14
C VAL A 491 -6.06 -22.86 30.07
N ARG A 492 -5.64 -22.34 31.22
CA ARG A 492 -4.71 -21.19 31.28
C ARG A 492 -3.40 -21.47 30.55
N ARG A 493 -2.89 -22.70 30.63
CA ARG A 493 -1.66 -23.10 29.93
C ARG A 493 -1.84 -23.13 28.40
N LEU A 494 -3.00 -23.57 27.90
CA LEU A 494 -3.32 -23.54 26.47
C LEU A 494 -3.44 -22.09 25.94
N CYS A 495 -3.99 -21.18 26.73
CA CYS A 495 -4.20 -19.78 26.34
C CYS A 495 -3.01 -18.84 26.69
N ARG A 496 -1.87 -19.36 27.15
CA ARG A 496 -0.73 -18.55 27.62
C ARG A 496 0.03 -17.88 26.47
N ALA A 497 0.00 -18.42 25.26
CA ALA A 497 0.82 -17.91 24.16
C ALA A 497 0.42 -16.49 23.72
N PHE A 498 -0.79 -16.03 24.06
CA PHE A 498 -1.23 -14.64 23.87
C PHE A 498 -0.41 -13.60 24.65
N GLU A 499 0.24 -13.95 25.76
CA GLU A 499 0.89 -12.96 26.65
C GLU A 499 2.41 -12.87 26.50
N ARG A 500 3.07 -13.97 26.12
CA ARG A 500 4.54 -14.12 26.34
C ARG A 500 5.26 -14.94 25.28
N HIS A 501 4.64 -15.21 24.13
CA HIS A 501 5.31 -15.94 23.06
C HIS A 501 5.89 -14.98 22.03
N GLU A 502 7.15 -15.19 21.67
CA GLU A 502 7.84 -14.47 20.58
C GLU A 502 7.08 -14.51 19.25
N ALA A 503 6.25 -15.54 19.05
CA ALA A 503 5.44 -15.74 17.85
C ALA A 503 4.40 -14.64 17.64
N PHE A 504 4.00 -13.92 18.70
CA PHE A 504 3.00 -12.87 18.66
C PHE A 504 3.52 -11.50 19.10
N SER A 505 4.84 -11.32 19.28
CA SER A 505 5.42 -10.07 19.80
C SER A 505 5.14 -8.87 18.90
N GLU A 506 5.37 -8.99 17.59
CA GLU A 506 5.10 -7.93 16.61
C GLU A 506 3.61 -7.58 16.55
N CYS A 507 2.75 -8.61 16.57
CA CYS A 507 1.31 -8.39 16.58
C CYS A 507 0.82 -7.75 17.87
N GLY A 508 1.35 -8.15 19.04
CA GLY A 508 0.96 -7.59 20.34
C GLY A 508 1.24 -6.09 20.48
N ALA A 509 2.18 -5.56 19.70
CA ALA A 509 2.43 -4.12 19.61
C ALA A 509 1.34 -3.35 18.84
N LYS A 510 0.60 -4.02 17.95
CA LYS A 510 -0.42 -3.43 17.06
C LYS A 510 -1.86 -3.82 17.44
N VAL A 511 -2.06 -5.00 18.04
CA VAL A 511 -3.37 -5.58 18.35
C VAL A 511 -3.39 -6.06 19.80
N ASN A 512 -4.39 -5.63 20.57
CA ASN A 512 -4.56 -6.09 21.94
C ASN A 512 -5.16 -7.52 21.97
N PRO A 513 -4.45 -8.53 22.53
CA PRO A 513 -4.91 -9.92 22.54
C PRO A 513 -6.00 -10.21 23.59
N HIS A 514 -6.34 -9.27 24.48
CA HIS A 514 -7.17 -9.52 25.66
C HIS A 514 -8.49 -10.25 25.35
N ASN A 515 -9.30 -9.73 24.43
CA ASN A 515 -10.60 -10.33 24.12
C ASN A 515 -10.47 -11.71 23.44
N TYR A 516 -9.42 -11.93 22.65
CA TYR A 516 -9.13 -13.23 22.05
C TYR A 516 -8.68 -14.24 23.10
N LYS A 517 -7.91 -13.80 24.10
CA LYS A 517 -7.52 -14.63 25.24
C LYS A 517 -8.73 -15.02 26.09
N GLU A 518 -9.65 -14.09 26.36
CA GLU A 518 -10.88 -14.39 27.10
C GLU A 518 -11.76 -15.40 26.33
N ALA A 519 -11.90 -15.23 25.01
CA ALA A 519 -12.53 -16.21 24.14
C ALA A 519 -11.86 -17.59 24.23
N CYS A 520 -10.52 -17.64 24.16
CA CYS A 520 -9.76 -18.88 24.31
C CYS A 520 -10.06 -19.60 25.63
N LEU A 521 -10.14 -18.87 26.74
CA LEU A 521 -10.42 -19.43 28.06
C LEU A 521 -11.83 -20.03 28.12
N LEU A 522 -12.82 -19.35 27.54
CA LEU A 522 -14.20 -19.83 27.43
C LEU A 522 -14.29 -21.12 26.59
N ASP A 523 -13.75 -21.09 25.37
CA ASP A 523 -13.74 -22.21 24.42
C ASP A 523 -13.06 -23.45 25.03
N ALA A 524 -11.87 -23.27 25.59
CA ALA A 524 -11.09 -24.36 26.20
C ALA A 524 -11.80 -24.98 27.41
N CYS A 525 -12.57 -24.16 28.13
CA CYS A 525 -13.28 -24.61 29.30
C CYS A 525 -14.50 -25.48 28.95
N SER A 526 -15.30 -25.07 27.97
CA SER A 526 -16.55 -25.72 27.58
C SER A 526 -16.35 -26.98 26.74
N CYS A 527 -15.14 -27.17 26.18
CA CYS A 527 -14.85 -28.23 25.24
C CYS A 527 -14.42 -29.56 25.87
N SER A 528 -14.87 -30.69 25.30
CA SER A 528 -14.40 -32.05 25.61
C SER A 528 -13.17 -32.47 24.79
N ASP A 529 -12.91 -31.79 23.68
CA ASP A 529 -11.79 -31.99 22.76
C ASP A 529 -10.57 -31.10 23.15
N TYR A 530 -9.39 -31.39 22.61
CA TYR A 530 -8.12 -30.75 22.98
C TYR A 530 -7.73 -29.53 22.13
N ARG A 531 -8.58 -29.09 21.19
CA ARG A 531 -8.25 -28.00 20.23
C ARG A 531 -9.27 -26.86 20.10
N CYS A 532 -10.31 -26.80 20.93
CA CYS A 532 -11.30 -25.73 20.81
C CYS A 532 -10.70 -24.31 20.97
N HIS A 533 -9.66 -24.18 21.81
CA HIS A 533 -8.92 -22.93 22.01
C HIS A 533 -8.28 -22.35 20.74
N CYS A 534 -8.05 -23.20 19.74
CA CYS A 534 -7.40 -22.81 18.49
C CYS A 534 -8.23 -21.87 17.62
N ALA A 535 -9.54 -21.84 17.80
CA ALA A 535 -10.39 -20.90 17.06
C ALA A 535 -10.06 -19.45 17.41
N ALA A 536 -9.84 -19.15 18.70
CA ALA A 536 -9.43 -17.83 19.16
C ALA A 536 -8.03 -17.43 18.65
N TYR A 537 -7.06 -18.36 18.67
CA TYR A 537 -5.72 -18.09 18.10
C TYR A 537 -5.75 -17.85 16.59
N ARG A 538 -6.53 -18.62 15.83
CA ARG A 538 -6.70 -18.38 14.39
C ARG A 538 -7.31 -17.02 14.12
N ALA A 539 -8.32 -16.62 14.89
CA ALA A 539 -8.95 -15.32 14.76
C ALA A 539 -7.97 -14.17 15.06
N TYR A 540 -7.15 -14.32 16.11
CA TYR A 540 -6.11 -13.34 16.43
C TYR A 540 -5.03 -13.28 15.35
N ALA A 541 -4.54 -14.43 14.86
CA ALA A 541 -3.54 -14.46 13.80
C ALA A 541 -4.03 -13.79 12.51
N ARG A 542 -5.31 -13.95 12.14
CA ARG A 542 -5.93 -13.26 11.01
C ARG A 542 -5.97 -11.74 11.21
N GLU A 543 -6.30 -11.30 12.42
CA GLU A 543 -6.27 -9.89 12.79
C GLU A 543 -4.85 -9.31 12.72
N CYS A 544 -3.84 -10.08 13.15
CA CYS A 544 -2.43 -9.71 13.05
C CYS A 544 -1.98 -9.51 11.59
N THR A 545 -2.29 -10.48 10.71
CA THR A 545 -1.99 -10.38 9.28
C THR A 545 -2.65 -9.15 8.65
N ARG A 546 -3.88 -8.81 9.09
CA ARG A 546 -4.63 -7.63 8.60
C ARG A 546 -3.93 -6.30 8.88
N VAL A 547 -3.22 -6.20 10.01
CA VAL A 547 -2.43 -5.00 10.38
C VAL A 547 -0.95 -5.12 9.95
N GLY A 548 -0.64 -6.06 9.07
CA GLY A 548 0.70 -6.28 8.54
C GLY A 548 1.71 -6.74 9.59
N ALA A 549 1.29 -7.52 10.60
CA ALA A 549 2.19 -8.17 11.56
C ALA A 549 1.98 -9.68 11.51
N GLU A 550 2.67 -10.38 10.60
CA GLU A 550 2.41 -11.80 10.34
C GLU A 550 3.02 -12.72 11.43
N PRO A 551 2.20 -13.44 12.22
CA PRO A 551 2.73 -14.30 13.28
C PRO A 551 3.38 -15.56 12.70
N LYS A 552 4.64 -15.83 13.06
CA LYS A 552 5.37 -17.02 12.60
C LYS A 552 5.25 -18.18 13.59
N ASN A 553 5.02 -19.40 13.07
CA ASN A 553 4.96 -20.65 13.85
C ASN A 553 4.00 -20.64 15.05
N TRP A 554 3.00 -19.76 15.04
CA TRP A 554 2.07 -19.58 16.15
C TRP A 554 1.21 -20.82 16.41
N SER A 555 0.88 -21.58 15.35
CA SER A 555 0.02 -22.77 15.42
C SER A 555 0.68 -23.88 16.25
N HIS A 556 1.98 -24.06 16.12
CA HIS A 556 2.78 -24.98 16.93
C HIS A 556 2.92 -24.47 18.37
N ALA A 557 3.24 -23.18 18.55
CA ALA A 557 3.34 -22.56 19.87
C ALA A 557 2.04 -22.66 20.70
N ALA A 558 0.89 -22.57 20.02
CA ALA A 558 -0.43 -22.68 20.62
C ALA A 558 -0.98 -24.12 20.69
N TRP A 559 -0.20 -25.14 20.32
CA TRP A 559 -0.63 -26.55 20.29
C TRP A 559 -1.85 -26.81 19.39
N CYS A 560 -1.99 -26.00 18.34
CA CYS A 560 -3.03 -26.11 17.33
C CYS A 560 -2.63 -27.00 16.16
N GLU A 561 -1.34 -27.25 16.00
CA GLU A 561 -0.72 -28.20 15.08
C GLU A 561 0.29 -29.07 15.86
N GLY A 562 0.51 -30.30 15.40
CA GLY A 562 1.40 -31.26 16.08
C GLY A 562 0.76 -32.06 17.23
N PRO A 563 1.57 -32.81 18.00
CA PRO A 563 1.08 -33.72 19.04
C PRO A 563 0.44 -32.96 20.21
N THR A 564 -0.49 -33.61 20.91
CA THR A 564 -1.11 -33.04 22.11
C THR A 564 -0.08 -32.77 23.20
N PRO A 565 -0.21 -31.68 23.98
CA PRO A 565 0.74 -31.41 25.05
C PRO A 565 0.79 -32.55 26.08
N PRO A 566 1.98 -32.97 26.54
CA PRO A 566 2.13 -34.14 27.42
C PRO A 566 1.31 -34.08 28.73
N TRP A 567 1.07 -32.87 29.26
CA TRP A 567 0.28 -32.63 30.46
C TRP A 567 -1.25 -32.70 30.26
N LEU A 568 -1.70 -32.83 29.01
CA LEU A 568 -3.12 -32.98 28.68
C LEU A 568 -3.54 -34.46 28.72
N SER A 569 -2.64 -35.37 28.37
CA SER A 569 -2.86 -36.82 28.40
C SER A 569 -2.95 -37.34 29.85
N ARG A 570 -4.07 -38.00 30.19
CA ARG A 570 -4.18 -38.78 31.43
C ARG A 570 -3.34 -40.05 31.29
N ARG A 571 -2.28 -40.22 32.08
CA ARG A 571 -1.78 -41.58 32.35
C ARG A 571 -2.86 -42.30 33.15
N HIS A 572 -3.55 -43.26 32.54
CA HIS A 572 -4.16 -44.34 33.29
C HIS A 572 -3.00 -45.18 33.85
N ASN A 573 -2.66 -45.00 35.12
CA ASN A 573 -1.93 -46.01 35.86
C ASN A 573 -2.89 -47.19 36.10
N GLY A 574 -3.02 -48.05 35.11
CA GLY A 574 -3.50 -49.42 35.29
C GLY A 574 -2.30 -50.34 35.26
N PHE A 575 -1.96 -50.95 36.40
CA PHE A 575 -0.97 -52.00 36.50
C PHE A 575 -1.30 -53.12 35.49
N GLY A 576 -0.39 -53.35 34.54
CA GLY A 576 -0.48 -54.41 33.55
C GLY A 576 0.92 -54.78 33.08
N ARG A 577 1.48 -55.80 33.75
CA ARG A 577 2.75 -56.53 33.55
C ARG A 577 3.67 -56.12 32.38
N SER A 578 4.89 -55.77 32.79
CA SER A 578 6.12 -55.62 32.01
C SER A 578 6.47 -56.85 31.17
N THR A 579 6.72 -56.65 29.88
CA THR A 579 7.71 -57.43 29.11
C THR A 579 8.67 -56.47 28.41
N LYS A 580 9.95 -56.58 28.78
CA LYS A 580 11.06 -55.76 28.28
C LYS A 580 11.46 -56.17 26.86
N PRO A 581 11.88 -55.26 25.96
CA PRO A 581 12.70 -55.62 24.82
C PRO A 581 14.19 -55.63 25.25
N LYS A 582 14.86 -56.76 25.05
CA LYS A 582 16.32 -56.86 25.12
C LYS A 582 16.90 -56.50 23.75
N ASN A 583 17.90 -55.64 23.79
CA ASN A 583 18.77 -55.27 22.69
C ASN A 583 19.93 -56.28 22.63
N THR A 584 20.27 -56.80 21.45
CA THR A 584 21.62 -57.34 21.17
C THR A 584 21.86 -57.40 19.67
N ASP A 585 23.00 -56.83 19.30
CA ASP A 585 23.64 -56.78 18.00
C ASP A 585 24.42 -58.07 17.63
N LEU A 586 24.63 -58.21 16.31
CA LEU A 586 25.71 -58.89 15.55
C LEU A 586 25.77 -60.44 15.32
N LEU A 587 25.82 -60.74 14.00
CA LEU A 587 26.62 -61.75 13.25
C LEU A 587 26.34 -63.26 13.37
N THR A 588 25.87 -63.91 12.29
CA THR A 588 26.70 -64.69 11.32
C THR A 588 25.89 -65.43 10.22
N LEU A 589 26.31 -65.17 8.96
CA LEU A 589 26.48 -66.03 7.76
C LEU A 589 25.49 -67.14 7.33
N THR A 590 25.15 -67.14 6.02
CA THR A 590 25.28 -68.21 4.96
C THR A 590 24.22 -68.03 3.83
N PRO A 591 24.28 -68.73 2.66
CA PRO A 591 25.25 -68.61 1.57
C PRO A 591 24.60 -68.31 0.17
N ILE A 592 25.47 -68.09 -0.82
CA ILE A 592 25.27 -67.68 -2.23
C ILE A 592 24.44 -68.67 -3.09
N PRO A 593 23.67 -68.19 -4.09
CA PRO A 593 23.43 -68.93 -5.33
C PRO A 593 23.97 -68.24 -6.61
N LYS A 594 24.28 -69.11 -7.57
CA LYS A 594 25.02 -68.88 -8.83
C LYS A 594 24.24 -68.09 -9.90
N ARG A 595 25.03 -67.42 -10.73
CA ARG A 595 24.73 -66.71 -11.98
C ARG A 595 24.07 -67.62 -13.02
N ASN A 596 23.10 -67.10 -13.77
CA ASN A 596 22.87 -67.55 -15.14
C ASN A 596 22.49 -66.39 -16.08
N ASN A 597 23.13 -66.39 -17.24
CA ASN A 597 23.04 -65.41 -18.32
C ASN A 597 21.82 -65.69 -19.20
N SER A 598 21.04 -64.65 -19.55
CA SER A 598 20.49 -64.54 -20.91
C SER A 598 20.23 -63.07 -21.27
N ARG A 599 20.72 -62.71 -22.46
CA ARG A 599 20.67 -61.40 -23.10
C ARG A 599 19.28 -61.10 -23.64
N SER A 600 18.81 -59.86 -23.49
CA SER A 600 17.95 -59.21 -24.49
C SER A 600 18.20 -57.69 -24.47
N ARG A 601 18.33 -57.13 -25.69
CA ARG A 601 18.73 -55.75 -26.02
C ARG A 601 17.56 -54.76 -25.83
N PRO A 602 17.83 -53.44 -25.72
CA PRO A 602 16.82 -52.41 -25.43
C PRO A 602 16.23 -51.77 -26.70
N PRO A 603 15.06 -51.13 -26.63
CA PRO A 603 14.68 -50.06 -27.54
C PRO A 603 14.93 -48.64 -26.96
N PRO A 604 15.07 -47.63 -27.82
CA PRO A 604 15.78 -46.37 -27.56
C PRO A 604 14.88 -45.21 -27.06
N PRO A 605 15.48 -44.09 -26.62
CA PRO A 605 14.77 -42.86 -26.26
C PRO A 605 14.50 -41.98 -27.50
N ILE A 606 13.60 -40.99 -27.37
CA ILE A 606 13.72 -39.59 -27.87
C ILE A 606 12.36 -38.88 -27.89
N LEU A 607 12.31 -37.73 -27.19
CA LEU A 607 11.70 -36.40 -27.44
C LEU A 607 10.26 -36.32 -28.03
N GLN A 608 9.40 -35.38 -27.62
CA GLN A 608 9.57 -33.97 -27.23
C GLN A 608 8.70 -33.60 -26.02
#